data_AF-A0AAW7DE27-F1
#
_entry.id   AF-A0AAW7DE27-F1
#
_cell.length_a   1.000
_cell.length_b   1.000
_cell.length_c   1.000
_cell.angle_alpha   90.00
_cell.angle_beta   90.00
_cell.angle_gamma   90.00
#
_symmetry.space_group_name_H-M   'P 1'
#
loop_
_entity.id
_entity.type
_entity.pdbx_description
1 polymer ?
#
loop_
_entity_poly.entity_id
_entity_poly.type
_entity_poly.pdbx_seq_one_letter_code
_entity_poly.pdbx_strand_id
1 'polypeptide(L)' 'MKIIIESWNEGFQKIALTHLQIDLLKLSLKEAKSNVDKLLDGHSIIIDINNEQLATTFVKEVKNINVNCRMLL' A
#
# COMPACT_ATOMS: atom_id res chain seq x y z
N MET A 1 1.02 -4.77 -13.14
CA MET A 1 0.32 -5.64 -12.17
C MET A 1 -0.46 -4.76 -11.22
N LYS A 2 -1.51 -5.29 -10.60
CA LYS A 2 -2.34 -4.55 -9.65
C LYS A 2 -2.13 -5.09 -8.25
N ILE A 3 -1.90 -4.21 -7.29
CA ILE A 3 -1.94 -4.57 -5.87
C ILE A 3 -3.25 -4.04 -5.30
N ILE A 4 -4.02 -4.93 -4.69
CA ILE A 4 -5.20 -4.55 -3.91
C ILE A 4 -4.79 -4.55 -2.45
N ILE A 5 -4.91 -3.39 -1.80
CA ILE A 5 -4.82 -3.23 -0.36
C ILE A 5 -6.24 -3.28 0.18
N GLU A 6 -6.55 -4.29 0.98
CA GLU A 6 -7.92 -4.63 1.34
C GLU A 6 -8.32 -4.11 2.73
N SER A 7 -7.40 -4.23 3.68
CA SER A 7 -7.64 -3.88 5.09
C SER A 7 -6.31 -3.79 5.85
N TRP A 8 -6.42 -3.55 7.15
CA TRP A 8 -5.29 -3.45 8.09
C TRP A 8 -5.65 -4.16 9.40
N ASN A 9 -4.63 -4.58 10.15
CA ASN A 9 -4.78 -5.26 11.44
C ASN A 9 -4.25 -4.38 12.58
N GLU A 10 -4.51 -4.78 13.84
CA GLU A 10 -3.96 -4.10 15.02
C GLU A 10 -2.43 -3.92 14.90
N GLY A 11 -1.93 -2.76 15.33
CA GLY A 11 -0.51 -2.40 15.15
C GLY A 11 -0.19 -1.85 13.76
N PHE A 12 -1.19 -1.49 12.96
CA PHE A 12 -1.00 -0.83 11.67
C PHE A 12 -0.24 0.50 11.79
N GLN A 13 0.89 0.59 11.09
CA GLN A 13 1.72 1.80 11.06
C GLN A 13 1.33 2.70 9.88
N LYS A 14 0.30 3.54 10.06
CA LYS A 14 -0.26 4.40 8.98
C LYS A 14 0.79 5.28 8.27
N ILE A 15 1.72 5.82 9.05
CA ILE A 15 2.77 6.72 8.56
C ILE A 15 3.75 5.92 7.69
N ALA A 16 4.09 4.69 8.08
CA ALA A 16 4.95 3.81 7.30
C ALA A 16 4.32 3.44 5.94
N LEU A 17 3.00 3.17 5.90
CA LEU A 17 2.32 2.93 4.62
C LEU A 17 2.36 4.14 3.68
N THR A 18 2.28 5.36 4.24
CA THR A 18 2.41 6.60 3.47
C THR A 18 3.82 6.71 2.89
N HIS A 19 4.85 6.47 3.71
CA HIS A 19 6.24 6.50 3.26
C HIS A 19 6.55 5.44 2.21
N LEU A 20 6.09 4.19 2.37
CA LEU A 20 6.30 3.14 1.37
C LEU A 20 5.74 3.54 -0.01
N GLN A 21 4.57 4.16 -0.06
CA GLN A 21 3.97 4.64 -1.30
C GLN A 21 4.78 5.78 -1.95
N ILE A 22 5.35 6.68 -1.15
CA ILE A 22 6.16 7.79 -1.66
C ILE A 22 7.55 7.28 -2.09
N ASP A 23 8.23 6.56 -1.21
CA ASP A 23 9.64 6.22 -1.38
C ASP A 23 9.85 5.11 -2.39
N LEU A 24 9.01 4.07 -2.36
CA LEU A 24 9.12 2.91 -3.24
C LEU A 24 8.36 3.10 -4.55
N LEU A 25 7.13 3.65 -4.48
CA LEU A 25 6.25 3.77 -5.65
C LEU A 25 6.28 5.15 -6.31
N LYS A 26 7.00 6.11 -5.71
CA LYS A 26 7.12 7.49 -6.21
C LYS A 26 5.78 8.21 -6.36
N LEU A 27 4.77 7.80 -5.58
CA LEU A 27 3.50 8.51 -5.51
C LEU A 27 3.69 9.86 -4.82
N SER A 28 2.86 10.83 -5.17
CA SER A 28 2.86 12.10 -4.46
C SER A 28 2.37 11.91 -3.01
N LEU A 29 2.80 12.79 -2.10
CA LEU A 29 2.32 12.79 -0.72
C LEU A 29 0.79 12.88 -0.64
N LYS A 30 0.17 13.66 -1.54
CA LYS A 30 -1.28 13.81 -1.60
C LYS A 30 -1.98 12.49 -1.95
N GLU A 31 -1.48 11.78 -2.97
CA GLU A 31 -2.03 10.48 -3.37
C GLU A 31 -1.82 9.43 -2.29
N ALA A 32 -0.59 9.33 -1.75
CA ALA A 32 -0.27 8.38 -0.69
C ALA A 32 -1.15 8.58 0.54
N LYS A 33 -1.34 9.84 0.96
CA LYS A 33 -2.22 10.17 2.09
C LYS A 33 -3.68 9.83 1.79
N SER A 34 -4.19 10.20 0.61
CA SER A 34 -5.57 9.87 0.21
C SER A 34 -5.81 8.36 0.19
N ASN A 35 -4.82 7.57 -0.22
CA ASN A 35 -4.90 6.12 -0.14
C ASN A 35 -4.99 5.66 1.31
N VAL A 36 -4.07 6.07 2.19
CA VAL A 36 -4.13 5.66 3.61
C VAL A 36 -5.44 6.06 4.27
N ASP A 37 -5.95 7.27 4.01
CA ASP A 37 -7.22 7.74 4.56
C ASP A 37 -8.39 6.84 4.09
N LYS A 38 -8.45 6.51 2.79
CA LYS A 38 -9.45 5.57 2.26
C LYS A 38 -9.38 4.19 2.94
N LEU A 39 -8.17 3.70 3.21
CA LEU A 39 -7.96 2.42 3.89
C LEU A 39 -8.53 2.44 5.31
N LEU A 40 -8.30 3.55 6.02
CA LEU A 40 -8.80 3.75 7.38
C LEU A 40 -10.32 3.85 7.41
N ASP A 41 -10.94 4.42 6.37
CA ASP A 41 -12.39 4.46 6.18
C ASP A 41 -12.99 3.11 5.76
N GLY A 42 -12.18 2.05 5.66
CA GLY A 42 -12.62 0.70 5.31
C GLY A 42 -12.74 0.43 3.81
N HIS A 43 -12.25 1.34 2.97
CA HIS A 43 -12.23 1.15 1.52
C HIS A 43 -10.95 0.44 1.07
N SER A 44 -11.07 -0.45 0.10
CA SER A 44 -9.92 -1.04 -0.57
C SER A 44 -9.28 -0.06 -1.55
N ILE A 45 -7.96 -0.16 -1.72
CA ILE A 45 -7.17 0.67 -2.64
C ILE A 45 -6.53 -0.23 -3.68
N ILE A 46 -6.51 0.24 -4.92
CA ILE A 46 -5.83 -0.43 -6.02
C ILE A 46 -4.66 0.43 -6.43
N ILE A 47 -3.47 -0.16 -6.48
CA ILE A 47 -2.25 0.49 -6.94
C ILE A 47 -1.72 -0.28 -8.15
N ASP A 48 -1.58 0.42 -9.26
CA ASP A 48 -0.95 -0.09 -10.48
C ASP A 48 0.58 0.04 -10.38
N ILE A 49 1.29 -1.07 -10.53
CA ILE A 49 2.76 -1.11 -10.51
C ILE A 49 3.26 -1.81 -11.77
N ASN A 50 4.14 -1.14 -12.51
CA ASN A 50 4.64 -1.60 -13.81
C ASN A 50 5.90 -2.48 -13.72
N ASN A 51 6.45 -2.67 -12.52
CA ASN A 51 7.68 -3.42 -12.30
C ASN A 51 7.46 -4.52 -11.25
N GLU A 52 7.69 -5.77 -11.62
CA GLU A 52 7.49 -6.97 -10.80
C GLU A 52 8.29 -6.96 -9.49
N GLN A 53 9.55 -6.54 -9.57
CA GLN A 53 10.42 -6.45 -8.40
C GLN A 53 9.93 -5.40 -7.40
N LEU A 54 9.46 -4.24 -7.89
CA LEU A 54 8.87 -3.20 -7.05
C LEU A 54 7.55 -3.68 -6.43
N ALA A 55 6.68 -4.35 -7.19
CA ALA A 55 5.43 -4.87 -6.65
C ALA A 55 5.69 -5.92 -5.56
N THR A 56 6.61 -6.84 -5.80
CA THR A 56 6.99 -7.88 -4.83
C THR A 56 7.57 -7.27 -3.56
N THR A 57 8.47 -6.29 -3.71
CA THR A 57 9.06 -5.56 -2.57
C THR A 57 7.99 -4.83 -1.79
N PHE A 58 7.09 -4.12 -2.48
CA PHE A 58 5.99 -3.41 -1.84
C PHE A 58 5.14 -4.38 -1.01
N VAL A 59 4.63 -5.46 -1.61
CA VAL A 59 3.80 -6.48 -0.92
C VAL A 59 4.48 -6.99 0.36
N LYS A 60 5.79 -7.24 0.31
CA LYS A 60 6.55 -7.70 1.48
C LYS A 60 6.57 -6.65 2.59
N GLU A 61 6.86 -5.40 2.25
CA GLU A 61 6.95 -4.32 3.24
C GLU A 61 5.59 -3.96 3.83
N VAL A 62 4.50 -3.94 3.04
CA VAL A 62 3.16 -3.67 3.60
C VAL A 62 2.74 -4.73 4.61
N LYS A 63 3.08 -6.00 4.39
CA LYS A 63 2.78 -7.07 5.35
C LYS A 63 3.50 -6.87 6.68
N ASN A 64 4.74 -6.35 6.66
CA ASN A 64 5.51 -6.06 7.88
C ASN A 64 4.88 -4.97 8.75
N ILE A 65 4.02 -4.12 8.17
CA ILE A 65 3.34 -3.03 8.88
C ILE A 65 1.86 -3.32 9.14
N ASN A 66 1.49 -4.61 9.18
CA ASN A 66 0.13 -5.08 9.49
C ASN A 66 -0.94 -4.65 8.47
N VAL A 67 -0.59 -4.59 7.19
CA VAL A 67 -1.54 -4.30 6.09
C VAL A 67 -1.82 -5.57 5.28
N ASN A 68 -3.10 -5.83 5.02
CA ASN A 68 -3.56 -6.96 4.22
C ASN A 68 -3.62 -6.53 2.75
N CYS A 69 -2.87 -7.22 1.89
CA CYS A 69 -2.87 -6.95 0.46
C CYS A 69 -2.69 -8.24 -0.37
N ARG A 70 -3.14 -8.18 -1.61
CA ARG A 70 -2.94 -9.23 -2.61
C ARG A 70 -2.51 -8.65 -3.95
N MET A 71 -1.71 -9.41 -4.67
CA MET A 71 -1.29 -9.10 -6.03
C MET A 71 -2.22 -9.78 -7.02
N LEU A 72 -2.67 -9.03 -8.02
CA LEU A 72 -3.34 -9.53 -9.21
C LEU A 72 -2.33 -9.49 -10.36
N LEU A 73 -2.03 -10.68 -10.87
CA LEU A 73 -1.18 -10.91 -12.04
C LEU A 73 -2.00 -10.72 -13.33
#